data_AF-A0A4R4NLL4-F1
#
_entry.id   AF-A0A4R4NLL4-F1
#
_cell.length_a   1.000
_cell.length_b   1.000
_cell.length_c   1.000
_cell.angle_alpha   90.00
_cell.angle_beta   90.00
_cell.angle_gamma   90.00
#
_symmetry.space_group_name_H-M   'P 1'
#
loop_
_entity.id
_entity.type
_entity.pdbx_description
1 polymer ?
#
loop_
_entity_poly.entity_id
_entity_poly.type
_entity_poly.pdbx_seq_one_letter_code
_entity_poly.pdbx_strand_id
1 'polypeptide(L)'
;MTLPVRRAPTSTYRLQLGPEFTFGAAEEIVPRVAALGVSHLHLSPVLDAVPGSAHGYDVTDHSTVRAELGGEAGLRRLAATARAHGLGLVLDIVPNHMAVPADTSRNRQLWEVLRDGPGSRYASWFDIDWVAGGGRVLLPVLGGPLADELDRLTVADGALCYWDRRFPLRAGTERLPPPELLAAQHYRLCWWRLARTELNYRRFFAVSELIAVRVEDPEVFDATHATVLRLVADGVVE
;
A
#
# COMPACT_ATOMS: atom_id res chain seq x y z
N MET A 1 0.85 -15.60 -32.94
CA MET A 1 1.06 -16.01 -31.53
C MET A 1 -0.26 -16.55 -31.01
N THR A 2 -0.32 -17.84 -30.69
CA THR A 2 -1.46 -18.43 -29.99
C THR A 2 -1.47 -17.89 -28.57
N LEU A 3 -2.61 -17.36 -28.11
CA LEU A 3 -2.79 -17.01 -26.70
C LEU A 3 -2.49 -18.24 -25.84
N PRO A 4 -1.75 -18.12 -24.72
CA PRO A 4 -1.50 -19.24 -23.84
C PRO A 4 -2.84 -19.81 -23.36
N VAL A 5 -2.99 -21.13 -23.40
CA VAL A 5 -4.19 -21.82 -22.91
C VAL A 5 -4.21 -21.68 -21.38
N ARG A 6 -5.03 -20.76 -20.87
CA ARG A 6 -5.27 -20.60 -19.43
C ARG A 6 -6.01 -21.83 -18.91
N ARG A 7 -5.50 -22.43 -17.85
CA ARG A 7 -6.14 -23.60 -17.24
C ARG A 7 -6.92 -23.16 -16.02
N ALA A 8 -8.19 -23.53 -15.95
CA ALA A 8 -8.97 -23.29 -14.74
C ALA A 8 -8.30 -24.01 -13.54
N PRO A 9 -8.12 -23.36 -12.38
CA PRO A 9 -7.59 -24.01 -11.20
C PRO A 9 -8.48 -25.17 -10.75
N THR A 10 -7.90 -26.35 -10.55
CA THR A 10 -8.60 -27.50 -9.94
C THR A 10 -8.37 -27.58 -8.43
N SER A 11 -7.22 -27.07 -7.97
CA SER A 11 -6.85 -26.91 -6.57
C SER A 11 -5.71 -25.90 -6.40
N THR A 12 -5.70 -25.19 -5.28
CA THR A 12 -4.74 -24.11 -4.98
C THR A 12 -3.96 -24.39 -3.69
N TYR A 13 -2.67 -24.07 -3.67
CA TYR A 13 -1.83 -24.08 -2.45
C TYR A 13 -1.47 -22.66 -2.04
N ARG A 14 -1.94 -22.19 -0.87
CA ARG A 14 -1.68 -20.81 -0.40
C ARG A 14 -0.25 -20.67 0.12
N LEU A 15 0.48 -19.67 -0.39
CA LEU A 15 1.80 -19.27 0.07
C LEU A 15 1.72 -17.88 0.68
N GLN A 16 2.15 -17.77 1.94
CA GLN A 16 2.30 -16.49 2.64
C GLN A 16 3.72 -15.99 2.40
N LEU A 17 3.84 -15.00 1.52
CA LEU A 17 5.11 -14.38 1.16
C LEU A 17 5.46 -13.28 2.17
N GLY A 18 6.75 -13.15 2.46
CA GLY A 18 7.28 -12.12 3.33
C GLY A 18 8.81 -12.09 3.29
N PRO A 19 9.45 -11.22 4.08
CA PRO A 19 10.92 -11.14 4.13
C PRO A 19 11.61 -12.48 4.47
N GLU A 20 10.93 -13.33 5.24
CA GLU A 20 11.42 -14.67 5.63
C GLU A 20 11.07 -15.77 4.62
N PHE A 21 10.14 -15.51 3.70
CA PHE A 21 9.70 -16.47 2.67
C PHE A 21 9.43 -15.73 1.35
N THR A 22 10.50 -15.50 0.60
CA THR A 22 10.51 -14.70 -0.65
C THR A 22 10.10 -15.53 -1.88
N PHE A 23 10.09 -14.93 -3.08
CA PHE A 23 9.87 -15.70 -4.30
C PHE A 23 10.92 -16.79 -4.52
N GLY A 24 12.17 -16.55 -4.09
CA GLY A 24 13.23 -17.56 -4.18
C GLY A 24 12.95 -18.76 -3.28
N ALA A 25 12.52 -18.52 -2.03
CA ALA A 25 12.13 -19.60 -1.12
C ALA A 25 10.88 -20.36 -1.62
N ALA A 26 9.91 -19.64 -2.20
CA ALA A 26 8.75 -20.25 -2.85
C ALA A 26 9.14 -21.13 -4.04
N GLU A 27 10.16 -20.73 -4.81
CA GLU A 27 10.68 -21.47 -5.95
C GLU A 27 11.26 -22.83 -5.53
N GLU A 28 11.99 -22.89 -4.43
CA GLU A 28 12.61 -24.11 -3.91
C GLU A 28 11.59 -25.20 -3.54
N ILE A 29 10.38 -24.81 -3.13
CA ILE A 29 9.33 -25.78 -2.73
C ILE A 29 8.43 -26.22 -3.89
N VAL A 30 8.53 -25.58 -5.07
CA VAL A 30 7.69 -25.89 -6.25
C VAL A 30 7.64 -27.38 -6.57
N PRO A 31 8.78 -28.12 -6.65
CA PRO A 31 8.73 -29.54 -7.03
C PRO A 31 7.93 -30.38 -6.02
N ARG A 32 8.08 -30.08 -4.73
CA ARG A 32 7.35 -30.76 -3.66
C ARG A 32 5.86 -30.45 -3.71
N VAL A 33 5.51 -29.18 -3.92
CA VAL A 33 4.10 -28.74 -4.01
C VAL A 33 3.44 -29.34 -5.25
N ALA A 34 4.13 -29.41 -6.38
CA ALA A 34 3.64 -30.08 -7.59
C ALA A 34 3.39 -31.57 -7.34
N ALA A 35 4.28 -32.25 -6.62
CA ALA A 35 4.11 -33.67 -6.26
C ALA A 35 2.90 -33.93 -5.35
N LEU A 36 2.40 -32.93 -4.61
CA LEU A 36 1.13 -33.04 -3.86
C LEU A 36 -0.10 -33.11 -4.79
N GLY A 37 0.04 -32.75 -6.06
CA GLY A 37 -1.04 -32.77 -7.05
C GLY A 37 -1.87 -31.49 -7.12
N VAL A 38 -1.36 -30.36 -6.62
CA VAL A 38 -2.05 -29.07 -6.79
C VAL A 38 -1.91 -28.54 -8.21
N SER A 39 -2.85 -27.71 -8.66
CA SER A 39 -2.78 -27.09 -10.00
C SER A 39 -2.17 -25.70 -10.01
N HIS A 40 -2.32 -24.95 -8.91
CA HIS A 40 -1.89 -23.55 -8.82
C HIS A 40 -1.28 -23.23 -7.46
N LEU A 41 -0.27 -22.38 -7.46
CA LEU A 41 0.15 -21.67 -6.26
C LEU A 41 -0.72 -20.43 -6.11
N HIS A 42 -1.32 -20.24 -4.93
CA HIS A 42 -2.05 -19.04 -4.59
C HIS A 42 -1.13 -18.15 -3.75
N LEU A 43 -0.63 -17.08 -4.33
CA LEU A 43 0.32 -16.17 -3.70
C LEU A 43 -0.43 -15.10 -2.90
N SER A 44 0.06 -14.76 -1.71
CA SER A 44 -0.31 -13.52 -1.02
C SER A 44 0.07 -12.29 -1.86
N PRO A 45 -0.40 -11.07 -1.50
CA PRO A 45 -0.11 -9.86 -2.28
C PRO A 45 1.38 -9.65 -2.55
N VAL A 46 1.69 -9.22 -3.78
CA VAL A 46 3.07 -9.09 -4.30
C VAL A 46 3.48 -7.66 -4.66
N LEU A 47 2.53 -6.72 -4.71
CA LEU A 47 2.82 -5.32 -4.96
C LEU A 47 3.57 -4.72 -3.75
N ASP A 48 4.23 -3.60 -3.97
CA ASP A 48 5.01 -2.97 -2.92
C ASP A 48 4.14 -2.61 -1.70
N ALA A 49 4.71 -2.83 -0.52
CA ALA A 49 4.02 -2.68 0.75
C ALA A 49 4.96 -2.01 1.76
N VAL A 50 4.43 -1.69 2.95
CA VAL A 50 5.25 -1.13 4.03
C VAL A 50 6.50 -2.01 4.24
N PRO A 51 7.71 -1.41 4.32
CA PRO A 51 8.95 -2.16 4.51
C PRO A 51 8.86 -3.14 5.69
N GLY A 52 9.31 -4.38 5.46
CA GLY A 52 9.22 -5.43 6.47
C GLY A 52 7.82 -6.02 6.68
N SER A 53 6.79 -5.61 5.93
CA SER A 53 5.44 -6.20 6.02
C SER A 53 5.47 -7.72 5.87
N ALA A 54 4.86 -8.44 6.80
CA ALA A 54 4.80 -9.90 6.79
C ALA A 54 3.65 -10.46 5.93
N HIS A 55 2.78 -9.60 5.39
CA HIS A 55 1.55 -10.03 4.73
C HIS A 55 1.23 -9.30 3.41
N GLY A 56 1.71 -8.08 3.19
CA GLY A 56 1.57 -7.34 1.93
C GLY A 56 0.20 -6.69 1.66
N TYR A 57 -0.69 -6.64 2.65
CA TYR A 57 -2.02 -6.02 2.52
C TYR A 57 -1.99 -4.49 2.71
N ASP A 58 -0.88 -3.98 3.21
CA ASP A 58 -0.55 -2.59 3.47
C ASP A 58 0.23 -2.00 2.27
N VAL A 59 -0.43 -2.00 1.10
CA VAL A 59 0.16 -1.60 -0.19
C VAL A 59 0.58 -0.11 -0.16
N THR A 60 1.79 0.15 -0.63
CA THR A 60 2.38 1.50 -0.72
C THR A 60 2.52 1.99 -2.17
N ASP A 61 2.75 1.07 -3.11
CA ASP A 61 2.86 1.37 -4.53
C ASP A 61 2.31 0.23 -5.39
N HIS A 62 1.29 0.53 -6.20
CA HIS A 62 0.66 -0.43 -7.11
C HIS A 62 1.46 -0.66 -8.39
N SER A 63 2.44 0.20 -8.68
CA SER A 63 3.19 0.14 -9.94
C SER A 63 4.36 -0.84 -9.90
N THR A 64 4.79 -1.28 -8.71
CA THR A 64 5.99 -2.10 -8.54
C THR A 64 5.68 -3.41 -7.80
N VAL A 65 6.37 -4.48 -8.20
CA VAL A 65 6.42 -5.74 -7.44
C VAL A 65 7.47 -5.57 -6.34
N ARG A 66 7.09 -5.91 -5.11
CA ARG A 66 7.89 -5.67 -3.90
C ARG A 66 9.32 -6.19 -4.03
N ALA A 67 10.29 -5.28 -3.89
CA ALA A 67 11.70 -5.59 -4.05
C ALA A 67 12.21 -6.60 -3.00
N GLU A 68 11.72 -6.51 -1.76
CA GLU A 68 12.10 -7.42 -0.65
C GLU A 68 11.74 -8.89 -0.91
N LEU A 69 10.75 -9.17 -1.77
CA LEU A 69 10.40 -10.54 -2.18
C LEU A 69 11.28 -11.06 -3.32
N GLY A 70 12.15 -10.22 -3.89
CA GLY A 70 12.95 -10.49 -5.10
C GLY A 70 12.48 -9.71 -6.34
N GLY A 71 11.49 -8.82 -6.18
CA GLY A 71 10.96 -7.97 -7.24
C GLY A 71 10.30 -8.75 -8.37
N GLU A 72 9.97 -8.05 -9.46
CA GLU A 72 9.30 -8.66 -10.60
C GLU A 72 10.13 -9.77 -11.25
N ALA A 73 11.46 -9.62 -11.30
CA ALA A 73 12.36 -10.65 -11.81
C ALA A 73 12.23 -11.95 -10.99
N GLY A 74 12.12 -11.85 -9.66
CA GLY A 74 11.89 -13.00 -8.78
C GLY A 74 10.54 -13.66 -9.04
N LEU A 75 9.47 -12.87 -9.15
CA LEU A 75 8.12 -13.39 -9.47
C LEU A 75 8.09 -14.13 -10.81
N ARG A 76 8.76 -13.60 -11.83
CA ARG A 76 8.85 -14.23 -13.15
C ARG A 76 9.64 -15.54 -13.14
N ARG A 77 10.72 -15.63 -12.34
CA ARG A 77 11.44 -16.90 -12.14
C ARG A 77 10.56 -17.93 -11.45
N LEU A 78 9.87 -17.55 -10.37
CA LEU A 78 8.91 -18.42 -9.70
C LEU A 78 7.83 -18.92 -10.68
N ALA A 79 7.26 -18.04 -11.50
CA ALA A 79 6.28 -18.41 -12.52
C ALA A 79 6.83 -19.37 -13.57
N ALA A 80 8.09 -19.17 -14.01
CA ALA A 80 8.75 -20.08 -14.95
C ALA A 80 8.96 -21.47 -14.33
N THR A 81 9.45 -21.53 -13.09
CA THR A 81 9.68 -22.78 -12.36
C THR A 81 8.37 -23.51 -12.06
N ALA A 82 7.32 -22.79 -11.63
CA ALA A 82 5.97 -23.32 -11.45
C ALA A 82 5.45 -23.94 -12.76
N ARG A 83 5.55 -23.21 -13.88
CA ARG A 83 5.12 -23.70 -15.19
C ARG A 83 5.89 -24.94 -15.65
N ALA A 84 7.20 -25.01 -15.41
CA ALA A 84 8.02 -26.19 -15.72
C ALA A 84 7.54 -27.45 -14.97
N HIS A 85 6.86 -27.29 -13.84
CA HIS A 85 6.25 -28.36 -13.03
C HIS A 85 4.74 -28.48 -13.25
N GLY A 86 4.18 -27.83 -14.28
CA GLY A 86 2.76 -27.91 -14.62
C GLY A 86 1.84 -27.11 -13.68
N LEU A 87 2.39 -26.18 -12.89
CA LEU A 87 1.63 -25.30 -12.00
C LEU A 87 1.39 -23.91 -12.61
N GLY A 88 0.20 -23.36 -12.38
CA GLY A 88 -0.11 -21.94 -12.61
C GLY A 88 0.07 -21.09 -11.33
N LEU A 89 -0.05 -19.77 -11.45
CA LEU A 89 -0.05 -18.85 -10.32
C LEU A 89 -1.38 -18.07 -10.25
N VAL A 90 -1.99 -18.05 -9.07
CA VAL A 90 -3.11 -17.17 -8.71
C VAL A 90 -2.56 -16.11 -7.76
N LEU A 91 -2.90 -14.85 -8.00
CA LEU A 91 -2.41 -13.72 -7.21
C LEU A 91 -3.54 -13.09 -6.38
N ASP A 92 -3.30 -12.95 -5.08
CA ASP A 92 -4.12 -12.13 -4.19
C ASP A 92 -3.86 -10.63 -4.45
N ILE A 93 -4.93 -9.83 -4.53
CA ILE A 93 -4.88 -8.39 -4.86
C ILE A 93 -5.67 -7.57 -3.86
N VAL A 94 -5.26 -6.31 -3.65
CA VAL A 94 -5.79 -5.44 -2.59
C VAL A 94 -6.36 -4.14 -3.17
N PRO A 95 -7.49 -4.18 -3.87
CA PRO A 95 -8.02 -3.00 -4.59
C PRO A 95 -8.65 -1.94 -3.69
N ASN A 96 -9.07 -2.32 -2.47
CA ASN A 96 -9.90 -1.46 -1.63
C ASN A 96 -9.10 -0.34 -0.94
N HIS A 97 -7.82 -0.54 -0.61
CA HIS A 97 -7.10 0.34 0.30
C HIS A 97 -5.59 0.36 0.05
N MET A 98 -4.94 1.40 0.55
CA MET A 98 -3.49 1.56 0.65
C MET A 98 -3.07 1.86 2.09
N ALA A 99 -1.79 1.69 2.38
CA ALA A 99 -1.22 2.02 3.67
C ALA A 99 -1.15 3.54 3.92
N VAL A 100 -1.32 3.92 5.19
CA VAL A 100 -0.87 5.18 5.79
C VAL A 100 0.37 4.84 6.63
N PRO A 101 1.55 4.68 6.00
CA PRO A 101 2.76 4.26 6.71
C PRO A 101 3.24 5.33 7.69
N ALA A 102 4.09 4.94 8.65
CA ALA A 102 4.74 5.88 9.56
C ALA A 102 5.50 6.96 8.77
N ASP A 103 6.39 6.53 7.87
CA ASP A 103 6.96 7.40 6.84
C ASP A 103 6.00 7.50 5.65
N THR A 104 5.15 8.52 5.64
CA THR A 104 4.13 8.70 4.58
C THR A 104 4.74 8.88 3.19
N SER A 105 6.04 9.19 3.07
CA SER A 105 6.72 9.32 1.78
C SER A 105 6.78 8.00 1.00
N ARG A 106 6.59 6.86 1.69
CA ARG A 106 6.47 5.53 1.09
C ARG A 106 5.20 5.35 0.27
N ASN A 107 4.12 6.05 0.61
CA ASN A 107 2.92 6.13 -0.22
C ASN A 107 2.91 7.49 -0.93
N ARG A 108 3.46 7.53 -2.15
CA ARG A 108 3.62 8.78 -2.91
C ARG A 108 2.30 9.52 -3.12
N GLN A 109 1.23 8.80 -3.45
CA GLN A 109 -0.08 9.37 -3.73
C GLN A 109 -0.62 10.05 -2.48
N LEU A 110 -0.56 9.37 -1.32
CA LEU A 110 -0.96 9.95 -0.05
C LEU A 110 -0.06 11.12 0.35
N TRP A 111 1.25 11.03 0.15
CA TRP A 111 2.19 12.13 0.40
C TRP A 111 1.81 13.39 -0.39
N GLU A 112 1.53 13.26 -1.69
CA GLU A 112 1.08 14.39 -2.52
C GLU A 112 -0.29 14.93 -2.04
N VAL A 113 -1.21 14.09 -1.56
CA VAL A 113 -2.49 14.54 -0.97
C VAL A 113 -2.30 15.30 0.34
N LEU A 114 -1.43 14.83 1.23
CA LEU A 114 -1.13 15.50 2.49
C LEU A 114 -0.37 16.82 2.26
N ARG A 115 0.43 16.91 1.20
CA ARG A 115 1.18 18.12 0.82
C ARG A 115 0.31 19.19 0.15
N ASP A 116 -0.55 18.78 -0.79
CA ASP A 116 -1.25 19.69 -1.71
C ASP A 116 -2.78 19.77 -1.41
N GLY A 117 -3.28 18.95 -0.49
CA GLY A 117 -4.67 18.94 -0.04
C GLY A 117 -5.66 18.59 -1.16
N PRO A 118 -6.86 19.22 -1.18
CA PRO A 118 -7.86 19.03 -2.24
C PRO A 118 -7.36 19.36 -3.65
N GLY A 119 -6.27 20.14 -3.78
CA GLY A 119 -5.67 20.49 -5.06
C GLY A 119 -4.73 19.41 -5.62
N SER A 120 -4.45 18.35 -4.85
CA SER A 120 -3.65 17.23 -5.33
C SER A 120 -4.36 16.50 -6.47
N ARG A 121 -3.62 16.10 -7.51
CA ARG A 121 -4.14 15.19 -8.56
C ARG A 121 -4.60 13.83 -8.02
N TYR A 122 -4.14 13.47 -6.83
CA TYR A 122 -4.51 12.23 -6.15
C TYR A 122 -5.60 12.43 -5.09
N ALA A 123 -6.18 13.63 -4.95
CA ALA A 123 -7.22 13.90 -3.95
C ALA A 123 -8.47 13.02 -4.16
N SER A 124 -8.80 12.68 -5.41
CA SER A 124 -9.92 11.78 -5.76
C SER A 124 -9.59 10.30 -5.60
N TRP A 125 -8.31 9.92 -5.46
CA TRP A 125 -7.92 8.52 -5.31
C TRP A 125 -8.41 7.94 -3.99
N PHE A 126 -8.47 8.75 -2.95
CA PHE A 126 -8.87 8.32 -1.61
C PHE A 126 -10.27 8.79 -1.28
N ASP A 127 -10.97 7.98 -0.49
CA ASP A 127 -12.32 8.30 -0.02
C ASP A 127 -12.25 9.17 1.24
N ILE A 128 -12.02 10.48 1.03
CA ILE A 128 -11.86 11.52 2.05
C ILE A 128 -13.08 12.45 2.04
N ASP A 129 -13.72 12.61 3.19
CA ASP A 129 -14.70 13.66 3.45
C ASP A 129 -13.99 14.98 3.78
N TRP A 130 -13.71 15.73 2.72
CA TRP A 130 -13.06 17.04 2.82
C TRP A 130 -13.92 18.08 3.51
N VAL A 131 -15.25 17.98 3.44
CA VAL A 131 -16.17 18.94 4.08
C VAL A 131 -16.15 18.74 5.58
N ALA A 132 -16.31 17.50 6.05
CA ALA A 132 -16.22 17.16 7.47
C ALA A 132 -14.82 17.49 8.06
N GLY A 133 -13.77 17.35 7.26
CA GLY A 133 -12.40 17.70 7.65
C GLY A 133 -12.05 19.18 7.61
N GLY A 134 -12.96 20.05 7.13
CA GLY A 134 -12.67 21.48 6.91
C GLY A 134 -11.50 21.69 5.94
N GLY A 135 -11.43 20.90 4.88
CA GLY A 135 -10.36 20.91 3.87
C GLY A 135 -9.07 20.21 4.30
N ARG A 136 -9.08 19.46 5.41
CA ARG A 136 -7.91 18.74 5.94
C ARG A 136 -8.17 17.25 6.16
N VAL A 137 -7.12 16.45 6.06
CA VAL A 137 -7.15 15.02 6.42
C VAL A 137 -6.84 14.85 7.92
N LEU A 138 -7.69 14.13 8.66
CA LEU A 138 -7.44 13.84 10.07
C LEU A 138 -6.54 12.61 10.22
N LEU A 139 -5.36 12.75 10.82
CA LEU A 139 -4.41 11.64 11.02
C LEU A 139 -4.30 11.29 12.52
N PRO A 140 -4.91 10.18 12.96
CA PRO A 140 -4.94 9.77 14.37
C PRO A 140 -3.66 9.03 14.78
N VAL A 141 -2.53 9.75 14.79
CA VAL A 141 -1.18 9.16 14.95
C VAL A 141 -0.49 9.51 16.27
N LEU A 142 -1.02 10.48 17.03
CA LEU A 142 -0.39 10.95 18.25
C LEU A 142 -0.71 10.03 19.44
N GLY A 143 0.24 9.86 20.34
CA GLY A 143 0.09 9.09 21.59
C GLY A 143 -0.88 9.71 22.59
N GLY A 144 -0.98 11.04 22.58
CA GLY A 144 -1.83 11.86 23.43
C GLY A 144 -2.44 13.08 22.71
N PRO A 145 -3.13 13.97 23.44
CA PRO A 145 -3.57 15.26 22.94
C PRO A 145 -2.42 16.07 22.31
N LEU A 146 -2.70 16.83 21.26
CA LEU A 146 -1.66 17.58 20.52
C LEU A 146 -0.83 18.51 21.42
N ALA A 147 -1.46 19.14 22.42
CA ALA A 147 -0.77 20.03 23.36
C ALA A 147 0.33 19.29 24.15
N ASP A 148 0.11 18.02 24.48
CA ASP A 148 1.04 17.21 25.28
C ASP A 148 2.16 16.59 24.43
N GLU A 149 1.94 16.50 23.12
CA GLU A 149 2.87 15.88 22.16
C GLU A 149 3.65 16.93 21.35
N LEU A 150 3.40 18.23 21.54
CA LEU A 150 3.95 19.31 20.71
C LEU A 150 5.48 19.35 20.73
N ASP A 151 6.10 19.15 21.89
CA ASP A 151 7.57 19.16 22.05
C ASP A 151 8.27 17.99 21.35
N ARG A 152 7.51 16.98 20.91
CA ARG A 152 8.02 15.80 20.18
C ARG A 152 7.93 15.96 18.66
N LEU A 153 7.23 17.00 18.20
CA LEU A 153 7.11 17.32 16.78
C LEU A 153 8.31 18.17 16.36
N THR A 154 9.04 17.71 15.35
CA THR A 154 10.20 18.42 14.81
C THR A 154 10.09 18.56 13.31
N VAL A 155 10.83 19.51 12.73
CA VAL A 155 10.99 19.62 11.28
C VAL A 155 12.39 19.15 10.91
N ALA A 156 12.49 18.12 10.07
CA ALA A 156 13.75 17.57 9.59
C ALA A 156 13.63 17.15 8.12
N ASP A 157 14.64 17.50 7.31
CA ASP A 157 14.71 17.20 5.88
C ASP A 157 13.44 17.60 5.09
N GLY A 158 12.88 18.76 5.41
CA GLY A 158 11.67 19.28 4.73
C GLY A 158 10.37 18.55 5.08
N ALA A 159 10.37 17.74 6.14
CA ALA A 159 9.20 17.01 6.62
C ALA A 159 8.90 17.33 8.09
N LEU A 160 7.62 17.24 8.47
CA LEU A 160 7.21 17.18 9.86
C LEU A 160 7.42 15.76 10.39
N CYS A 161 8.12 15.64 11.51
CA CYS A 161 8.50 14.37 12.11
C CYS A 161 7.87 14.19 13.50
N TYR A 162 7.39 12.98 13.77
CA TYR A 162 6.91 12.54 15.09
C TYR A 162 7.39 11.11 15.32
N TRP A 163 8.45 10.94 16.11
CA TRP A 163 9.17 9.65 16.24
C TRP A 163 9.64 9.14 14.86
N ASP A 164 9.25 7.93 14.50
CA ASP A 164 9.49 7.28 13.21
C ASP A 164 8.57 7.81 12.10
N ARG A 165 7.56 8.63 12.45
CA ARG A 165 6.59 9.14 11.50
C ARG A 165 7.09 10.38 10.77
N ARG A 166 6.80 10.47 9.48
CA ARG A 166 7.17 11.58 8.60
C ARG A 166 5.98 12.01 7.77
N PHE A 167 5.75 13.32 7.69
CA PHE A 167 4.66 13.95 6.95
C PHE A 167 5.19 15.10 6.08
N PRO A 168 4.60 15.36 4.90
CA PRO A 168 5.02 16.48 4.07
C PRO A 168 4.72 17.81 4.73
N LEU A 169 5.48 18.85 4.40
CA LEU A 169 5.09 20.23 4.67
C LEU A 169 4.38 20.82 3.46
N ARG A 170 3.29 21.57 3.70
CA ARG A 170 2.65 22.40 2.70
C ARG A 170 3.65 23.46 2.21
N ALA A 171 3.74 23.63 0.89
CA ALA A 171 4.65 24.59 0.29
C ALA A 171 4.45 26.01 0.87
N GLY A 172 5.56 26.66 1.24
CA GLY A 172 5.56 28.01 1.81
C GLY A 172 5.33 28.07 3.32
N THR A 173 5.16 26.93 3.99
CA THR A 173 4.96 26.87 5.46
C THR A 173 6.24 26.53 6.22
N GLU A 174 7.35 26.23 5.53
CA GLU A 174 8.55 25.59 6.09
C GLU A 174 9.25 26.40 7.18
N ARG A 175 9.01 27.72 7.21
CA ARG A 175 9.62 28.66 8.17
C ARG A 175 8.65 29.12 9.27
N LEU A 176 7.41 28.63 9.27
CA LEU A 176 6.43 29.00 10.30
C LEU A 176 6.82 28.40 11.66
N PRO A 177 6.53 29.09 12.77
CA PRO A 177 6.69 28.51 14.10
C PRO A 177 5.75 27.31 14.30
N PRO A 178 6.06 26.35 15.20
CA PRO A 178 5.35 25.06 15.25
C PRO A 178 3.81 25.13 15.32
N PRO A 179 3.18 25.99 16.14
CA PRO A 179 1.72 26.07 16.18
C PRO A 179 1.11 26.54 14.85
N GLU A 180 1.73 27.54 14.20
CA GLU A 180 1.28 28.08 12.91
C GLU A 180 1.58 27.10 11.78
N LEU A 181 2.74 26.43 11.83
CA LEU A 181 3.11 25.37 10.90
C LEU A 181 2.05 24.28 10.89
N LEU A 182 1.71 23.72 12.06
CA LEU A 182 0.72 22.65 12.19
C LEU A 182 -0.67 23.10 11.73
N ALA A 183 -1.07 24.34 12.05
CA ALA A 183 -2.35 24.89 11.64
C ALA A 183 -2.47 25.08 10.12
N ALA A 184 -1.35 25.34 9.44
CA ALA A 184 -1.30 25.64 8.00
C ALA A 184 -1.34 24.40 7.09
N GLN A 185 -1.11 23.19 7.64
CA GLN A 185 -1.05 21.95 6.86
C GLN A 185 -2.42 21.52 6.32
N HIS A 186 -2.42 20.72 5.24
CA HIS A 186 -3.63 20.07 4.70
C HIS A 186 -4.02 18.79 5.47
N TYR A 187 -3.38 18.55 6.61
CA TYR A 187 -3.70 17.48 7.53
C TYR A 187 -3.67 17.98 8.96
N ARG A 188 -4.37 17.27 9.85
CA ARG A 188 -4.37 17.53 11.29
C ARG A 188 -3.94 16.26 12.00
N LEU A 189 -2.80 16.30 12.69
CA LEU A 189 -2.40 15.21 13.57
C LEU A 189 -3.27 15.25 14.83
N CYS A 190 -3.80 14.11 15.25
CA CYS A 190 -4.63 14.02 16.45
C CYS A 190 -4.34 12.76 17.27
N TRP A 191 -4.84 12.75 18.50
CA TRP A 191 -4.75 11.61 19.40
C TRP A 191 -5.42 10.38 18.78
N TRP A 192 -4.74 9.24 18.78
CA TRP A 192 -5.23 8.01 18.13
C TRP A 192 -6.64 7.59 18.56
N ARG A 193 -7.07 7.93 19.78
CA ARG A 193 -8.41 7.61 20.30
C ARG A 193 -9.54 8.35 19.58
N LEU A 194 -9.26 9.51 18.99
CA LEU A 194 -10.25 10.31 18.25
C LEU A 194 -10.62 9.68 16.90
N ALA A 195 -9.87 8.68 16.43
CA ALA A 195 -10.18 7.94 15.20
C ALA A 195 -11.56 7.26 15.21
N ARG A 196 -12.15 7.05 16.39
CA ARG A 196 -13.47 6.41 16.55
C ARG A 196 -14.63 7.35 16.28
N THR A 197 -14.41 8.66 16.37
CA THR A 197 -15.48 9.67 16.37
C THR A 197 -15.28 10.77 15.36
N GLU A 198 -14.04 11.07 14.98
CA GLU A 198 -13.72 12.26 14.16
C GLU A 198 -13.09 11.94 12.81
N LEU A 199 -12.81 10.67 12.50
CA LEU A 199 -12.08 10.34 11.27
C LEU A 199 -12.90 10.69 10.02
N ASN A 200 -12.24 11.32 9.05
CA ASN A 200 -12.88 11.84 7.84
C ASN A 200 -12.41 11.15 6.56
N TYR A 201 -11.94 9.90 6.64
CA TYR A 201 -11.73 9.07 5.45
C TYR A 201 -12.20 7.65 5.71
N ARG A 202 -12.67 6.97 4.66
CA ARG A 202 -13.03 5.55 4.75
C ARG A 202 -11.78 4.71 4.96
N ARG A 203 -11.87 3.76 5.88
CA ARG A 203 -10.79 2.82 6.23
C ARG A 203 -11.15 1.39 5.88
N PHE A 204 -10.15 0.52 5.91
CA PHE A 204 -10.41 -0.91 6.07
C PHE A 204 -10.76 -1.23 7.53
N PHE A 205 -12.01 -1.60 7.78
CA PHE A 205 -12.56 -1.76 9.13
C PHE A 205 -12.23 -0.57 10.05
N ALA A 206 -11.62 -0.81 11.20
CA ALA A 206 -11.21 0.20 12.17
C ALA A 206 -9.69 0.47 12.15
N VAL A 207 -8.97 0.02 11.11
CA VAL A 207 -7.51 0.16 11.01
C VAL A 207 -7.16 1.51 10.40
N SER A 208 -6.67 2.44 11.21
CA SER A 208 -6.31 3.81 10.80
C SER A 208 -5.17 3.87 9.80
N GLU A 209 -4.34 2.85 9.78
CA GLU A 209 -3.19 2.72 8.90
C GLU A 209 -3.57 2.24 7.49
N LEU A 210 -4.86 2.04 7.18
CA LEU A 210 -5.35 1.60 5.88
C LEU A 210 -6.43 2.55 5.35
N ILE A 211 -6.04 3.46 4.45
CA ILE A 211 -6.93 4.43 3.79
C ILE A 211 -7.55 3.82 2.53
N ALA A 212 -8.86 3.95 2.38
CA ALA A 212 -9.55 3.36 1.25
C ALA A 212 -9.30 4.13 -0.05
N VAL A 213 -9.21 3.36 -1.13
CA VAL A 213 -9.06 3.82 -2.51
C VAL A 213 -10.43 3.76 -3.21
N ARG A 214 -10.69 4.74 -4.07
CA ARG A 214 -11.91 4.86 -4.87
C ARG A 214 -11.77 4.14 -6.21
N VAL A 215 -11.64 2.81 -6.14
CA VAL A 215 -11.41 1.94 -7.30
C VAL A 215 -12.58 1.93 -8.30
N GLU A 216 -13.74 2.47 -7.91
CA GLU A 216 -14.86 2.71 -8.81
C GLU A 216 -14.61 3.82 -9.85
N ASP A 217 -13.61 4.68 -9.62
CA ASP A 217 -13.13 5.67 -10.59
C ASP A 217 -12.22 4.97 -11.64
N PRO A 218 -12.52 5.05 -12.95
CA PRO A 218 -11.72 4.40 -13.98
C PRO A 218 -10.24 4.77 -13.97
N GLU A 219 -9.88 6.03 -13.69
CA GLU A 219 -8.47 6.44 -13.67
C GLU A 219 -7.72 5.80 -12.50
N VAL A 220 -8.41 5.63 -11.37
CA VAL A 220 -7.87 4.97 -10.18
C VAL A 220 -7.76 3.47 -10.42
N PHE A 221 -8.78 2.85 -11.01
CA PHE A 221 -8.75 1.44 -11.40
C PHE A 221 -7.55 1.15 -12.31
N ASP A 222 -7.43 1.89 -13.41
CA ASP A 222 -6.37 1.70 -14.41
C ASP A 222 -4.99 1.84 -13.78
N ALA A 223 -4.78 2.87 -12.96
CA ALA A 223 -3.49 3.11 -12.32
C ALA A 223 -3.13 2.08 -11.25
N THR A 224 -4.11 1.58 -10.48
CA THR A 224 -3.87 0.60 -9.39
C THR A 224 -3.79 -0.84 -9.91
N HIS A 225 -4.32 -1.13 -11.10
CA HIS A 225 -4.35 -2.47 -11.68
C HIS A 225 -3.34 -2.66 -12.82
N ALA A 226 -2.72 -1.60 -13.36
CA ALA A 226 -1.82 -1.67 -14.50
C ALA A 226 -0.75 -2.77 -14.40
N THR A 227 -0.05 -2.87 -13.27
CA THR A 227 1.00 -3.89 -13.09
C THR A 227 0.43 -5.29 -13.00
N VAL A 228 -0.66 -5.50 -12.26
CA VAL A 228 -1.30 -6.83 -12.16
C VAL A 228 -1.83 -7.28 -13.52
N LEU A 229 -2.54 -6.40 -14.24
CA LEU A 229 -3.08 -6.70 -15.56
C LEU A 229 -1.96 -6.97 -16.58
N ARG A 230 -0.83 -6.27 -16.49
CA ARG A 230 0.36 -6.55 -17.30
C ARG A 230 0.94 -7.93 -16.98
N LEU A 231 1.07 -8.31 -15.71
CA LEU A 231 1.54 -9.63 -15.31
C LEU A 231 0.61 -10.74 -15.82
N VAL A 232 -0.70 -10.49 -15.82
CA VAL A 232 -1.72 -11.37 -16.42
C VAL A 232 -1.56 -11.45 -17.95
N ALA A 233 -1.36 -10.33 -18.63
CA ALA A 233 -1.18 -10.28 -20.09
C ALA A 233 0.11 -10.99 -20.54
N ASP A 234 1.18 -10.85 -19.76
CA ASP A 234 2.47 -11.51 -19.97
C ASP A 234 2.45 -13.00 -19.60
N GLY A 235 1.34 -13.51 -19.07
CA GLY A 235 1.17 -14.89 -18.63
C GLY A 235 2.01 -15.25 -17.41
N VAL A 236 2.42 -14.28 -16.59
CA VAL A 236 3.11 -14.55 -15.31
C VAL A 236 2.15 -15.14 -14.29
N VAL A 237 0.91 -14.65 -14.28
CA VAL A 237 -0.20 -15.09 -13.43
C VAL A 237 -1.43 -15.40 -14.29
N GLU A 238 -2.32 -16.29 -13.85
CA GLU A 238 -3.48 -16.79 -14.62
C GLU A 238 -4.83 -16.31 -14.09
#